data_AF-A0A2G0EAL4-F1
#
_entry.id   AF-A0A2G0EAL4-F1
#
_cell.length_a   1.000
_cell.length_b   1.000
_cell.length_c   1.000
_cell.angle_alpha   90.00
_cell.angle_beta   90.00
_cell.angle_gamma   90.00
#
_symmetry.space_group_name_H-M   'P 1'
#
loop_
_entity.id
_entity.type
_entity.pdbx_description
1 polymer ?
#
loop_
_entity_poly.entity_id
_entity_poly.type
_entity_poly.pdbx_seq_one_letter_code
_entity_poly.pdbx_strand_id
1 'polypeptide(L)'
;MGLVKLISNNIALKWKETFNKNVDYLNNLEKKLSDQDKSTNSRIDNLVLHSGGKSLNEVVDARVNNKGEVFDTLHGRLLEHENLSDEQISELNTNMDS
;
A
#
# COMPACT_ATOMS: atom_id res chain seq x y z
N MET A 1 -38.80 47.93 -14.55
CA MET A 1 -37.42 47.41 -14.33
C MET A 1 -37.19 46.75 -12.97
N GLY A 2 -37.86 47.15 -11.87
CA GLY A 2 -37.57 46.60 -10.53
C GLY A 2 -37.88 45.11 -10.33
N LEU A 3 -39.03 44.63 -10.81
CA LEU A 3 -39.49 43.24 -10.58
C LEU A 3 -38.59 42.18 -11.24
N VAL A 4 -38.20 42.42 -12.50
CA VAL A 4 -37.34 41.51 -13.27
C VAL A 4 -35.97 41.34 -12.58
N LYS A 5 -35.42 42.43 -12.05
CA LYS A 5 -34.14 42.43 -11.32
C LYS A 5 -34.23 41.64 -10.01
N LEU A 6 -35.36 41.70 -9.31
CA LEU A 6 -35.59 40.92 -8.08
C LEU A 6 -35.70 39.43 -8.39
N ILE A 7 -36.41 39.05 -9.46
CA ILE A 7 -36.55 37.66 -9.89
C ILE A 7 -35.20 37.09 -10.33
N SER A 8 -34.43 37.82 -11.15
CA SER A 8 -33.10 37.38 -11.58
C SER A 8 -32.14 37.21 -10.41
N ASN A 9 -32.16 38.12 -9.43
CA ASN A 9 -31.35 38.00 -8.22
C ASN A 9 -31.74 36.79 -7.38
N ASN A 10 -33.04 36.50 -7.23
CA ASN A 10 -33.49 35.33 -6.48
C ASN A 10 -33.06 34.02 -7.17
N ILE A 11 -33.18 33.95 -8.50
CA ILE A 11 -32.73 32.79 -9.29
C ILE A 11 -31.21 32.60 -9.14
N ALA A 12 -30.42 33.67 -9.23
CA ALA A 12 -28.97 33.61 -9.05
C ALA A 12 -28.57 33.14 -7.64
N LEU A 13 -29.28 33.60 -6.60
CA LEU A 13 -29.07 33.16 -5.22
C LEU A 13 -29.39 31.67 -5.05
N LYS A 14 -30.53 31.21 -5.57
CA LYS A 14 -30.91 29.78 -5.51
C LYS A 14 -29.94 28.89 -6.27
N TRP A 15 -29.47 29.35 -7.43
CA TRP A 15 -28.47 28.62 -8.21
C TRP A 15 -27.15 28.51 -7.43
N LYS A 16 -26.68 29.61 -6.84
CA LYS A 16 -25.46 29.64 -6.02
C LYS A 16 -25.57 28.74 -4.80
N GLU A 17 -26.71 28.75 -4.12
CA GLU A 17 -26.97 27.88 -2.97
C GLU A 17 -26.94 26.40 -3.37
N THR A 18 -27.59 26.04 -4.47
CA THR A 18 -27.62 24.67 -4.98
C THR A 18 -26.24 24.22 -5.43
N PHE A 19 -25.51 25.08 -6.12
CA PHE A 19 -24.14 24.81 -6.55
C PHE A 19 -23.22 24.56 -5.35
N ASN A 20 -23.25 25.43 -4.35
CA ASN A 20 -22.43 25.27 -3.15
C ASN A 20 -22.75 23.97 -2.40
N LYS A 21 -24.02 23.63 -2.22
CA LYS A 21 -24.43 22.36 -1.58
C LYS A 21 -23.91 21.15 -2.35
N ASN A 22 -23.92 21.19 -3.67
CA ASN A 22 -23.40 20.10 -4.50
C ASN A 22 -21.88 19.99 -4.37
N VAL A 23 -21.15 21.10 -4.35
CA VAL A 23 -19.69 21.11 -4.11
C VAL A 23 -19.37 20.56 -2.72
N ASP A 24 -20.08 20.99 -1.69
CA ASP A 24 -19.89 20.49 -0.31
C ASP A 24 -20.18 18.98 -0.21
N TYR A 25 -21.21 18.50 -0.90
CA TYR A 25 -21.52 17.07 -0.97
C TYR A 25 -20.40 16.26 -1.62
N LEU A 26 -19.86 16.73 -2.75
CA LEU A 26 -18.75 16.08 -3.45
C LEU A 26 -17.48 16.06 -2.59
N ASN A 27 -17.13 17.17 -1.95
CA ASN A 27 -15.98 17.26 -1.05
C ASN A 27 -16.11 16.27 0.13
N ASN A 28 -17.30 16.14 0.69
CA ASN A 28 -17.55 15.20 1.79
C ASN A 28 -17.47 13.73 1.34
N LEU A 29 -17.91 13.41 0.12
CA LEU A 29 -17.76 12.07 -0.45
C LEU A 29 -16.29 11.73 -0.70
N GLU A 30 -15.52 12.65 -1.28
CA GLU A 30 -14.08 12.48 -1.50
C GLU A 30 -13.35 12.23 -0.18
N LYS A 31 -13.64 13.04 0.84
CA LYS A 31 -13.06 12.86 2.18
C LYS A 31 -13.42 11.51 2.78
N LYS A 32 -14.68 11.09 2.70
CA LYS A 32 -15.13 9.80 3.22
C LYS A 32 -14.45 8.62 2.50
N LEU A 33 -14.25 8.73 1.19
CA LEU A 33 -13.54 7.72 0.40
C LEU A 33 -12.07 7.64 0.84
N SER A 34 -11.39 8.78 0.98
CA SER A 34 -10.02 8.84 1.47
C SER A 34 -9.85 8.25 2.88
N ASP A 35 -10.77 8.56 3.80
CA ASP A 35 -10.77 8.00 5.15
C ASP A 35 -11.00 6.47 5.14
N GLN A 36 -11.87 5.98 4.25
CA GLN A 36 -12.15 4.56 4.09
C GLN A 36 -10.96 3.80 3.48
N ASP A 37 -10.28 4.37 2.51
CA ASP A 37 -9.06 3.80 1.92
C ASP A 37 -7.96 3.67 2.98
N LYS A 38 -7.77 4.72 3.79
CA LYS A 38 -6.81 4.70 4.90
C LYS A 38 -7.15 3.61 5.93
N SER A 39 -8.42 3.49 6.31
CA SER A 39 -8.87 2.45 7.25
C SER A 39 -8.69 1.04 6.68
N THR A 40 -8.96 0.84 5.39
CA THR A 40 -8.81 -0.44 4.71
C THR A 40 -7.34 -0.83 4.63
N ASN A 41 -6.46 0.09 4.24
CA ASN A 41 -5.01 -0.14 4.18
C ASN A 41 -4.45 -0.48 5.55
N SER A 42 -4.79 0.26 6.61
CA SER A 42 -4.36 -0.09 7.97
C SER A 42 -4.85 -1.45 8.45
N ARG A 43 -6.03 -1.91 8.00
CA ARG A 43 -6.51 -3.28 8.29
C ARG A 43 -5.71 -4.33 7.54
N ILE A 44 -5.33 -4.07 6.30
CA ILE A 44 -4.47 -4.95 5.50
C ILE A 44 -3.07 -5.01 6.12
N ASP A 45 -2.49 -3.87 6.51
CA ASP A 45 -1.19 -3.81 7.18
C ASP A 45 -1.22 -4.63 8.49
N ASN A 46 -2.30 -4.53 9.27
CA ASN A 46 -2.45 -5.33 10.47
C ASN A 46 -2.61 -6.84 10.19
N LEU A 47 -3.23 -7.21 9.07
CA LEU A 47 -3.45 -8.60 8.66
C LEU A 47 -2.24 -9.23 7.94
N VAL A 48 -1.36 -8.43 7.35
CA VAL A 48 -0.26 -8.88 6.49
C VAL A 48 1.09 -8.62 7.16
N LEU A 49 1.31 -7.41 7.70
CA LEU A 49 2.60 -6.97 8.24
C LEU A 49 2.68 -7.13 9.77
N HIS A 50 1.56 -6.92 10.49
CA HIS A 50 1.50 -7.09 11.95
C HIS A 50 0.75 -8.35 12.41
N SER A 51 0.45 -9.26 11.49
CA SER A 51 -0.15 -10.55 11.82
C SER A 51 0.88 -11.46 12.50
N GLY A 52 1.10 -11.20 13.80
CA GLY A 52 1.71 -12.05 14.84
C GLY A 52 2.97 -12.86 14.48
N GLY A 53 4.04 -12.73 15.28
CA GLY A 53 5.33 -13.43 15.14
C GLY A 53 5.33 -14.97 15.31
N LYS A 54 4.21 -15.64 14.99
CA LYS A 54 4.07 -17.09 14.77
C LYS A 54 3.25 -17.39 13.51
N SER A 55 3.15 -16.45 12.58
CA SER A 55 2.35 -16.61 11.36
C SER A 55 3.10 -17.48 10.35
N LEU A 56 2.42 -18.50 9.82
CA LEU A 56 2.95 -19.30 8.69
C LEU A 56 3.35 -18.40 7.51
N ASN A 57 2.68 -17.25 7.33
CA ASN A 57 2.94 -16.34 6.23
C ASN A 57 4.32 -15.68 6.32
N GLU A 58 4.87 -15.51 7.53
CA GLU A 58 6.24 -15.03 7.72
C GLU A 58 7.25 -16.02 7.13
N VAL A 59 7.04 -17.32 7.36
CA VAL A 59 7.88 -18.38 6.78
C VAL A 59 7.68 -18.46 5.27
N VAL A 60 6.46 -18.23 4.77
CA VAL A 60 6.18 -18.20 3.33
C VAL A 60 6.89 -17.04 2.65
N ASP A 61 6.85 -15.84 3.24
CA ASP A 61 7.56 -14.66 2.73
C ASP A 61 9.07 -14.87 2.75
N ALA A 62 9.58 -15.44 3.84
CA ALA A 62 11.00 -15.78 3.98
C ALA A 62 11.49 -16.84 2.99
N ARG A 63 10.63 -17.54 2.24
CA ARG A 63 11.07 -18.47 1.17
C ARG A 63 11.60 -17.76 -0.07
N VAL A 64 11.42 -16.46 -0.19
CA VAL A 64 11.93 -15.68 -1.32
C VAL A 64 13.33 -15.14 -0.99
N ASN A 65 14.29 -15.32 -1.89
CA ASN A 65 15.63 -14.75 -1.70
C ASN A 65 15.70 -13.29 -2.22
N ASN A 66 16.87 -12.65 -2.07
CA ASN A 66 17.10 -11.28 -2.50
C ASN A 66 17.04 -11.06 -4.03
N LYS A 67 17.06 -12.13 -4.83
CA LYS A 67 16.92 -12.12 -6.29
C LYS A 67 15.46 -12.32 -6.73
N GLY A 68 14.54 -12.55 -5.79
CA GLY A 68 13.15 -12.85 -6.08
C GLY A 68 12.87 -14.32 -6.43
N GLU A 69 13.84 -15.23 -6.22
CA GLU A 69 13.66 -16.66 -6.44
C GLU A 69 12.90 -17.27 -5.27
N VAL A 70 11.91 -18.12 -5.56
CA VAL A 70 11.01 -18.73 -4.58
C VAL A 70 11.41 -20.18 -4.34
N PHE A 71 11.64 -20.54 -3.07
CA PHE A 71 12.03 -21.88 -2.66
C PHE A 71 10.83 -22.67 -2.13
N ASP A 72 10.85 -24.00 -2.26
CA ASP A 72 9.78 -24.86 -1.74
C ASP A 72 9.64 -24.74 -0.21
N THR A 73 10.77 -24.60 0.49
CA THR A 73 10.84 -24.47 1.95
C THR A 73 11.86 -23.41 2.37
N LEU A 74 11.65 -22.80 3.54
CA LEU A 74 12.61 -21.85 4.10
C LEU A 74 13.96 -22.52 4.37
N HIS A 75 13.94 -23.77 4.83
CA HIS A 75 15.14 -24.56 5.02
C HIS A 75 15.93 -24.73 3.71
N GLY A 76 15.25 -25.02 2.60
CA GLY A 76 15.89 -25.13 1.29
C GLY A 76 16.59 -23.85 0.85
N ARG A 77 15.95 -22.68 1.07
CA ARG A 77 16.56 -21.37 0.82
C ARG A 77 17.80 -21.14 1.67
N LEU A 78 17.73 -21.39 2.98
CA LEU A 78 18.84 -21.14 3.89
C LEU A 78 20.04 -22.03 3.56
N LEU A 79 19.79 -23.31 3.28
CA LEU A 79 20.83 -24.28 2.94
C LEU A 79 21.55 -23.91 1.63
N GLU A 80 20.80 -23.52 0.60
CA GLU A 80 21.40 -23.09 -0.67
C GLU A 80 22.25 -21.82 -0.49
N HIS A 81 21.77 -20.86 0.30
CA HIS A 81 22.52 -19.64 0.59
C HIS A 81 23.81 -19.89 1.41
N GLU A 82 23.77 -20.80 2.39
CA GLU A 82 24.95 -21.22 3.16
C GLU A 82 25.97 -21.91 2.24
N ASN A 83 25.54 -22.88 1.44
CA ASN A 83 26.43 -23.57 0.50
C ASN A 83 27.09 -22.61 -0.50
N LEU A 84 26.32 -21.66 -1.05
CA LEU A 84 26.84 -20.67 -1.99
C LEU A 84 27.87 -19.74 -1.30
N SER A 85 27.61 -19.35 -0.06
CA SER A 85 28.55 -18.52 0.71
C SER A 85 29.86 -19.26 0.97
N ASP A 86 29.78 -20.54 1.35
CA ASP A 86 30.96 -21.38 1.59
C ASP A 86 31.78 -21.59 0.32
N GLU A 87 31.11 -21.82 -0.82
CA GLU A 87 31.76 -21.94 -2.13
C GLU A 87 32.50 -20.66 -2.52
N GLN A 88 31.84 -19.50 -2.39
CA GLN A 88 32.45 -18.20 -2.67
C GLN A 88 33.64 -17.89 -1.77
N ILE A 89 33.56 -18.23 -0.47
CA ILE A 89 34.67 -18.06 0.47
C ILE A 89 35.84 -18.98 0.09
N SER A 90 35.56 -20.23 -0.28
CA SER A 90 36.57 -21.17 -0.73
C SER A 90 37.27 -20.68 -2.00
N GLU A 91 36.51 -20.22 -2.99
CA GLU A 91 37.06 -19.63 -4.22
C GLU A 91 37.95 -18.43 -3.92
N LEU A 92 37.49 -17.50 -3.07
CA LEU A 92 38.28 -16.33 -2.66
C LEU A 92 39.60 -16.74 -2.01
N ASN A 93 39.59 -17.72 -1.10
CA ASN A 93 40.80 -18.20 -0.45
C ASN A 93 41.77 -18.83 -1.46
N THR A 94 41.27 -19.67 -2.38
CA THR A 94 42.13 -20.27 -3.43
C THR A 94 42.76 -19.22 -4.34
N ASN A 95 42.03 -18.14 -4.65
CA ASN A 95 42.53 -17.04 -5.47
C ASN A 95 43.49 -16.11 -4.72
N MET A 96 43.40 -16.02 -3.39
CA MET A 96 44.34 -15.27 -2.55
C MET A 96 45.66 -16.01 -2.34
N ASP A 97 45.63 -17.35 -2.34
CA ASP A 97 46.81 -18.20 -2.16
C ASP A 97 47.54 -18.52 -3.49
N SER A 98 46.99 -18.06 -4.63
CA SER A 98 47.55 -18.20 -6.00
C SER A 98 48.36 -16.97 -6.42
#